data_AF-A0A067FC61-F1
#
_entry.id   AF-A0A067FC61-F1
#
_cell.length_a   1.000
_cell.length_b   1.000
_cell.length_c   1.000
_cell.angle_alpha   90.00
_cell.angle_beta   90.00
_cell.angle_gamma   90.00
#
_symmetry.space_group_name_H-M   'P 1'
#
loop_
_entity.id
_entity.type
_entity.pdbx_description
1 polymer ?
#
loop_
_entity_poly.entity_id
_entity_poly.type
_entity_poly.pdbx_seq_one_letter_code
_entity_poly.pdbx_strand_id
1 'polypeptide(L)'
;DKFAWLQDDEFACQALAGVNPVTIDGLQAFPPVSNLDPAIYGPQESALKEEHIIGQLDGMSVQQVLKENKLYVLDCHHIYLPFLDKINALDGRKAYATRTIFFLNSLGPLKPIAIELSLPPSGPDQSAAHVCSNDARVRTHACMEPFILTAHRQLSAMHPIYKLLDPHMRYTLEINALARKNLINADGVIDASMFKSWRFDKEGLPADLIRRGIAVPDPTQPDGLKLLIEDYPYAADGLLIWSAIEDWVRTYLKSWHNESINVGHADLRQESWWPTLTNGDDLVFILNTIIWLASAQHAALNFGQCPYGGYVPNRPPFDEKW
;
A
#
# COMPACT_ATOMS: atom_id res chain seq x y z
N ASP A 1 26.37 -9.26 -3.71
CA ASP A 1 26.29 -10.57 -4.39
C ASP A 1 25.43 -10.38 -5.64
N LYS A 2 25.85 -10.89 -6.81
CA LYS A 2 25.15 -10.72 -8.10
C LYS A 2 23.90 -11.61 -8.22
N PHE A 3 23.81 -12.67 -7.42
CA PHE A 3 22.73 -13.66 -7.50
C PHE A 3 21.77 -13.60 -6.30
N ALA A 4 21.94 -12.63 -5.40
CA ALA A 4 21.09 -12.46 -4.22
C ALA A 4 19.59 -12.36 -4.59
N TRP A 5 19.25 -11.72 -5.72
CA TRP A 5 17.88 -11.56 -6.20
C TRP A 5 17.14 -12.88 -6.48
N LEU A 6 17.85 -14.02 -6.62
CA LEU A 6 17.25 -15.34 -6.79
C LEU A 6 16.91 -16.02 -5.45
N GLN A 7 17.35 -15.47 -4.33
CA GLN A 7 17.18 -16.08 -3.02
C GLN A 7 15.79 -15.75 -2.48
N ASP A 8 15.13 -16.75 -1.91
CA ASP A 8 13.83 -16.60 -1.24
C ASP A 8 13.88 -15.52 -0.15
N ASP A 9 15.01 -15.40 0.55
CA ASP A 9 15.24 -14.40 1.59
C ASP A 9 15.20 -12.97 1.02
N GLU A 10 15.80 -12.74 -0.15
CA GLU A 10 15.78 -11.43 -0.82
C GLU A 10 14.38 -11.12 -1.36
N PHE A 11 13.68 -12.12 -1.90
CA PHE A 11 12.30 -11.97 -2.37
C PHE A 11 11.36 -11.57 -1.22
N ALA A 12 11.47 -12.21 -0.05
CA ALA A 12 10.68 -11.81 1.13
C ALA A 12 11.13 -10.48 1.72
N CYS A 13 12.44 -10.19 1.76
CA CYS A 13 12.97 -8.91 2.21
C CYS A 13 12.39 -7.75 1.39
N GLN A 14 12.30 -7.90 0.07
CA GLN A 14 11.72 -6.87 -0.79
C GLN A 14 10.22 -6.60 -0.56
N ALA A 15 9.48 -7.52 0.08
CA ALA A 15 8.10 -7.25 0.51
C ALA A 15 8.04 -6.29 1.71
N LEU A 16 9.13 -6.16 2.48
CA LEU A 16 9.23 -5.30 3.66
C LEU A 16 10.10 -4.05 3.45
N ALA A 17 11.07 -4.12 2.53
CA ALA A 17 12.08 -3.07 2.32
C ALA A 17 12.36 -2.75 0.84
N GLY A 18 11.63 -3.37 -0.08
CA GLY A 18 11.79 -3.15 -1.52
C GLY A 18 11.09 -1.88 -2.03
N VAL A 19 10.84 -1.82 -3.35
CA VAL A 19 10.15 -0.67 -3.99
C VAL A 19 8.70 -0.51 -3.56
N ASN A 20 8.05 -1.61 -3.17
CA ASN A 20 6.64 -1.61 -2.77
C ASN A 20 6.44 -2.30 -1.42
N PRO A 21 6.91 -1.69 -0.32
CA PRO A 21 6.90 -2.30 1.00
C PRO A 21 5.57 -2.07 1.73
N VAL A 22 4.44 -1.89 1.01
CA VAL A 22 3.16 -1.45 1.60
C VAL A 22 1.98 -2.36 1.27
N THR A 23 2.25 -3.49 0.61
CA THR A 23 1.20 -4.40 0.09
C THR A 23 1.13 -5.74 0.81
N ILE A 24 2.05 -6.02 1.72
CA ILE A 24 1.98 -7.22 2.55
C ILE A 24 0.96 -7.02 3.67
N ASP A 25 0.11 -8.03 3.88
CA ASP A 25 -0.92 -8.07 4.90
C ASP A 25 -0.72 -9.26 5.83
N GLY A 26 -1.15 -9.15 7.08
CA GLY A 26 -1.26 -10.26 8.02
C GLY A 26 -2.41 -11.19 7.62
N LEU A 27 -2.13 -12.48 7.47
CA LEU A 27 -3.11 -13.46 7.05
C LEU A 27 -4.02 -13.87 8.21
N GLN A 28 -5.32 -13.58 8.09
CA GLN A 28 -6.30 -13.80 9.16
C GLN A 28 -6.91 -15.21 9.16
N ALA A 29 -6.96 -15.85 7.99
CA ALA A 29 -7.53 -17.18 7.81
C ALA A 29 -6.78 -17.93 6.72
N PHE A 30 -6.69 -19.24 6.86
CA PHE A 30 -6.12 -20.13 5.87
C PHE A 30 -7.09 -21.28 5.58
N PRO A 31 -7.34 -21.64 4.30
CA PRO A 31 -6.81 -20.99 3.09
C PRO A 31 -7.34 -19.54 2.91
N PRO A 32 -6.61 -18.67 2.17
CA PRO A 32 -7.11 -17.33 1.86
C PRO A 32 -8.42 -17.39 1.06
N VAL A 33 -9.29 -16.41 1.28
CA VAL A 33 -10.61 -16.33 0.63
C VAL A 33 -10.70 -15.07 -0.23
N SER A 34 -11.18 -15.24 -1.46
CA SER A 34 -11.45 -14.16 -2.41
C SER A 34 -12.74 -13.43 -2.07
N ASN A 35 -12.72 -12.09 -2.15
CA ASN A 35 -13.94 -11.27 -2.04
C ASN A 35 -14.62 -11.01 -3.39
N LEU A 36 -14.14 -11.62 -4.48
CA LEU A 36 -14.71 -11.47 -5.81
C LEU A 36 -16.01 -12.27 -5.97
N ASP A 37 -16.88 -11.83 -6.88
CA ASP A 37 -18.16 -12.49 -7.17
C ASP A 37 -17.91 -13.90 -7.75
N PRO A 38 -18.32 -14.98 -7.06
CA PRO A 38 -18.06 -16.33 -7.52
C PRO A 38 -18.81 -16.70 -8.80
N ALA A 39 -19.91 -16.01 -9.11
CA ALA A 39 -20.65 -16.23 -10.36
C ALA A 39 -19.85 -15.76 -11.58
N ILE A 40 -18.92 -14.81 -11.39
CA ILE A 40 -18.09 -14.23 -12.46
C ILE A 40 -16.71 -14.89 -12.48
N TYR A 41 -16.09 -15.06 -11.30
CA TYR A 41 -14.67 -15.42 -11.18
C TYR A 41 -14.41 -16.84 -10.66
N GLY A 42 -15.46 -17.63 -10.41
CA GLY A 42 -15.34 -19.00 -9.91
C GLY A 42 -15.21 -19.10 -8.39
N PRO A 43 -14.74 -20.23 -7.85
CA PRO A 43 -14.68 -20.44 -6.40
C PRO A 43 -13.91 -19.35 -5.67
N GLN A 44 -14.42 -18.91 -4.52
CA GLN A 44 -13.75 -17.92 -3.68
C GLN A 44 -12.58 -18.52 -2.88
N GLU A 45 -12.62 -19.82 -2.62
CA GLU A 45 -11.62 -20.54 -1.85
C GLU A 45 -10.33 -20.69 -2.66
N SER A 46 -9.19 -20.36 -2.02
CA SER A 46 -7.87 -20.64 -2.60
C SER A 46 -7.65 -22.15 -2.77
N ALA A 47 -6.90 -22.53 -3.81
CA ALA A 47 -6.48 -23.90 -4.05
C ALA A 47 -5.40 -24.38 -3.06
N LEU A 48 -4.84 -23.47 -2.26
CA LEU A 48 -3.89 -23.81 -1.20
C LEU A 48 -4.56 -24.65 -0.11
N LYS A 49 -3.83 -25.67 0.38
CA LYS A 49 -4.26 -26.57 1.43
C LYS A 49 -3.22 -26.60 2.54
N GLU A 50 -3.63 -26.99 3.74
CA GLU A 50 -2.73 -27.04 4.91
C GLU A 50 -1.51 -27.93 4.63
N GLU A 51 -1.71 -29.05 3.93
CA GLU A 51 -0.67 -29.99 3.52
C GLU A 51 0.43 -29.35 2.64
N HIS A 52 0.13 -28.26 1.92
CA HIS A 52 1.12 -27.56 1.09
C HIS A 52 2.11 -26.74 1.92
N ILE A 53 1.71 -26.25 3.11
CA ILE A 53 2.52 -25.31 3.90
C ILE A 53 3.03 -25.90 5.22
N ILE A 54 2.38 -26.93 5.76
CA ILE A 54 2.65 -27.45 7.11
C ILE A 54 4.13 -27.81 7.35
N GLY A 55 4.84 -28.29 6.32
CA GLY A 55 6.26 -28.64 6.39
C GLY A 55 7.20 -27.44 6.50
N GLN A 56 6.71 -26.21 6.29
CA GLN A 56 7.50 -24.97 6.31
C GLN A 56 7.26 -24.13 7.59
N LEU A 57 6.41 -24.60 8.52
CA LEU A 57 5.96 -23.84 9.69
C LEU A 57 6.75 -24.14 10.97
N ASP A 58 8.01 -24.55 10.86
CA ASP A 58 8.88 -24.91 12.01
C ASP A 58 8.23 -25.91 13.00
N GLY A 59 7.40 -26.82 12.49
CA GLY A 59 6.68 -27.82 13.30
C GLY A 59 5.41 -27.32 14.00
N MET A 60 5.01 -26.06 13.78
CA MET A 60 3.75 -25.49 14.27
C MET A 60 2.57 -25.86 13.37
N SER A 61 1.37 -25.91 13.93
CA SER A 61 0.14 -26.07 13.13
C SER A 61 -0.29 -24.75 12.49
N VAL A 62 -1.10 -24.81 11.42
CA VAL A 62 -1.66 -23.63 10.74
C VAL A 62 -2.43 -22.73 11.74
N GLN A 63 -3.22 -23.34 12.63
CA GLN A 63 -3.98 -22.60 13.65
C GLN A 63 -3.08 -21.92 14.68
N GLN A 64 -1.95 -22.53 15.05
CA GLN A 64 -0.98 -21.92 15.96
C GLN A 64 -0.32 -20.70 15.32
N VAL A 65 0.16 -20.82 14.08
CA VAL A 65 0.83 -19.70 13.40
C VAL A 65 -0.13 -18.54 13.08
N LEU A 66 -1.40 -18.82 12.78
CA LEU A 66 -2.44 -17.79 12.64
C LEU A 66 -2.67 -17.07 13.97
N LYS A 67 -2.82 -17.81 15.07
CA LYS A 67 -3.03 -17.24 16.41
C LYS A 67 -1.85 -16.38 16.88
N GLU A 68 -0.64 -16.76 16.48
CA GLU A 68 0.59 -16.04 16.81
C GLU A 68 0.94 -14.91 15.81
N ASN A 69 0.08 -14.64 14.82
CA ASN A 69 0.32 -13.64 13.76
C ASN A 69 1.63 -13.88 12.98
N LYS A 70 1.91 -15.14 12.62
CA LYS A 70 3.12 -15.55 11.91
C LYS A 70 2.91 -15.81 10.43
N LEU A 71 1.68 -15.73 9.92
CA LEU A 71 1.39 -15.85 8.50
C LEU A 71 1.05 -14.49 7.90
N TYR A 72 1.63 -14.22 6.74
CA TYR A 72 1.44 -13.00 5.97
C TYR A 72 1.15 -13.35 4.52
N VAL A 73 0.54 -12.42 3.80
CA VAL A 73 0.16 -12.61 2.40
C VAL A 73 0.43 -11.35 1.59
N LEU A 74 0.97 -11.55 0.39
CA LEU A 74 0.92 -10.58 -0.68
C LEU A 74 -0.19 -11.00 -1.65
N ASP A 75 -1.39 -10.44 -1.48
CA ASP A 75 -2.59 -10.82 -2.25
C ASP A 75 -2.82 -9.85 -3.41
N CYS A 76 -2.37 -10.27 -4.60
CA CYS A 76 -2.66 -9.61 -5.86
C CYS A 76 -3.86 -10.24 -6.58
N HIS A 77 -4.50 -11.25 -6.00
CA HIS A 77 -5.54 -12.02 -6.66
C HIS A 77 -6.77 -11.17 -6.96
N HIS A 78 -7.33 -10.54 -5.93
CA HIS A 78 -8.55 -9.75 -6.09
C HIS A 78 -8.34 -8.48 -6.94
N ILE A 79 -7.10 -7.96 -6.96
CA ILE A 79 -6.73 -6.76 -7.72
C ILE A 79 -6.64 -7.09 -9.21
N TYR A 80 -5.97 -8.19 -9.58
CA TYR A 80 -5.65 -8.46 -10.98
C TYR A 80 -6.61 -9.39 -11.69
N LEU A 81 -7.27 -10.33 -10.99
CA LEU A 81 -8.17 -11.30 -11.62
C LEU A 81 -9.23 -10.65 -12.53
N PRO A 82 -9.87 -9.51 -12.17
CA PRO A 82 -10.82 -8.80 -13.03
C PRO A 82 -10.24 -8.26 -14.35
N PHE A 83 -8.92 -8.14 -14.48
CA PHE A 83 -8.24 -7.56 -15.64
C PHE A 83 -7.48 -8.60 -16.48
N LEU A 84 -7.33 -9.83 -15.98
CA LEU A 84 -6.45 -10.82 -16.61
C LEU A 84 -6.87 -11.18 -18.03
N ASP A 85 -8.16 -11.32 -18.33
CA ASP A 85 -8.60 -11.65 -19.70
C ASP A 85 -8.16 -10.58 -20.70
N LYS A 86 -8.26 -9.30 -20.32
CA LYS A 86 -7.81 -8.19 -21.16
C LYS A 86 -6.29 -8.17 -21.29
N ILE A 87 -5.57 -8.39 -20.19
CA ILE A 87 -4.10 -8.41 -20.19
C ILE A 87 -3.57 -9.57 -21.04
N ASN A 88 -4.13 -10.77 -20.88
CA ASN A 88 -3.69 -11.99 -21.55
C ASN A 88 -4.11 -12.08 -23.02
N ALA A 89 -5.08 -11.25 -23.44
CA ALA A 89 -5.47 -11.08 -24.84
C ALA A 89 -4.48 -10.20 -25.64
N LEU A 90 -3.62 -9.41 -24.97
CA LEU A 90 -2.59 -8.63 -25.64
C LEU A 90 -1.47 -9.54 -26.15
N ASP A 91 -0.99 -9.24 -27.36
CA ASP A 91 0.07 -10.03 -27.99
C ASP A 91 1.36 -9.97 -27.16
N GLY A 92 2.04 -11.12 -27.07
CA GLY A 92 3.24 -11.29 -26.24
C GLY A 92 3.01 -11.26 -24.72
N ARG A 93 1.82 -10.99 -24.19
CA ARG A 93 1.61 -10.86 -22.73
C ARG A 93 0.93 -12.06 -22.09
N LYS A 94 1.41 -12.46 -20.91
CA LYS A 94 0.75 -13.41 -20.02
C LYS A 94 0.91 -12.97 -18.57
N ALA A 95 -0.10 -13.22 -17.75
CA ALA A 95 -0.14 -12.85 -16.33
C ALA A 95 -1.11 -13.75 -15.56
N TYR A 96 -0.88 -13.84 -14.25
CA TYR A 96 -1.74 -14.49 -13.27
C TYR A 96 -2.16 -13.52 -12.16
N ALA A 97 -3.23 -13.87 -11.47
CA ALA A 97 -3.60 -13.24 -10.21
C ALA A 97 -2.90 -14.05 -9.12
N THR A 98 -1.95 -13.43 -8.43
CA THR A 98 -1.08 -14.18 -7.53
C THR A 98 -1.42 -13.97 -6.07
N ARG A 99 -1.25 -15.01 -5.26
CA ARG A 99 -1.11 -14.88 -3.80
C ARG A 99 0.18 -15.50 -3.36
N THR A 100 0.98 -14.75 -2.61
CA THR A 100 2.19 -15.31 -2.00
C THR A 100 2.03 -15.35 -0.50
N ILE A 101 2.17 -16.53 0.08
CA ILE A 101 2.12 -16.75 1.53
C ILE A 101 3.53 -16.69 2.08
N PHE A 102 3.68 -15.95 3.17
CA PHE A 102 4.91 -15.83 3.91
C PHE A 102 4.73 -16.32 5.34
N PHE A 103 5.81 -16.89 5.89
CA PHE A 103 5.91 -17.29 7.28
C PHE A 103 6.99 -16.48 7.98
N LEU A 104 6.64 -15.88 9.12
CA LEU A 104 7.58 -15.24 10.03
C LEU A 104 8.15 -16.30 10.96
N ASN A 105 9.39 -16.69 10.72
CA ASN A 105 10.01 -17.77 11.49
C ASN A 105 10.42 -17.30 12.89
N SER A 106 10.83 -18.25 13.73
CA SER A 106 11.26 -17.96 15.11
C SER A 106 12.54 -17.13 15.22
N LEU A 107 13.31 -17.01 14.14
CA LEU A 107 14.57 -16.27 14.07
C LEU A 107 14.38 -14.80 13.65
N GLY A 108 13.18 -14.40 13.21
CA GLY A 108 12.87 -13.04 12.78
C GLY A 108 12.68 -12.82 11.27
N PRO A 109 13.38 -13.51 10.34
CA PRO A 109 13.15 -13.25 8.93
C PRO A 109 11.84 -13.86 8.40
N LEU A 110 11.27 -13.14 7.44
CA LEU A 110 10.12 -13.55 6.68
C LEU A 110 10.56 -14.50 5.55
N LYS A 111 9.85 -15.61 5.35
CA LYS A 111 10.16 -16.61 4.31
C LYS A 111 8.95 -16.84 3.40
N PRO A 112 9.09 -16.86 2.07
CA PRO A 112 8.00 -17.29 1.19
C PRO A 112 7.81 -18.80 1.31
N ILE A 113 6.57 -19.26 1.51
CA ILE A 113 6.27 -20.69 1.72
C ILE A 113 5.34 -21.28 0.66
N ALA A 114 4.56 -20.44 -0.05
CA ALA A 114 3.67 -20.87 -1.10
C ALA A 114 3.34 -19.71 -2.04
N ILE A 115 3.18 -20.00 -3.33
CA ILE A 115 2.68 -19.07 -4.34
C ILE A 115 1.53 -19.74 -5.07
N GLU A 116 0.36 -19.11 -5.06
CA GLU A 116 -0.80 -19.48 -5.86
C GLU A 116 -0.84 -18.62 -7.13
N LEU A 117 -1.07 -19.26 -8.28
CA LEU A 117 -1.25 -18.62 -9.57
C LEU A 117 -2.66 -18.92 -10.07
N SER A 118 -3.52 -17.89 -10.15
CA SER A 118 -4.92 -18.05 -10.53
C SER A 118 -5.20 -17.45 -11.91
N LEU A 119 -6.01 -18.15 -12.71
CA LEU A 119 -6.60 -17.69 -13.96
C LEU A 119 -8.12 -17.59 -13.82
N PRO A 120 -8.77 -16.70 -14.59
CA PRO A 120 -10.22 -16.69 -14.65
C PRO A 120 -10.74 -17.99 -15.30
N PRO A 121 -11.97 -18.43 -14.98
CA PRO A 121 -12.50 -19.75 -15.37
C PRO A 121 -12.55 -20.06 -16.89
N SER A 122 -12.29 -19.08 -17.75
CA SER A 122 -12.42 -19.19 -19.22
C SER A 122 -11.11 -18.98 -19.99
N GLY A 123 -9.96 -18.85 -19.31
CA GLY A 123 -8.65 -18.69 -19.96
C GLY A 123 -7.97 -20.02 -20.34
N PRO A 124 -7.28 -20.12 -21.48
CA PRO A 124 -6.46 -21.28 -21.81
C PRO A 124 -5.30 -21.45 -20.81
N ASP A 125 -5.06 -22.70 -20.44
CA ASP A 125 -4.10 -23.14 -19.43
C ASP A 125 -2.66 -23.06 -20.00
N GLN A 126 -1.98 -21.92 -19.86
CA GLN A 126 -0.60 -21.73 -20.35
C GLN A 126 0.23 -20.78 -19.45
N SER A 127 1.43 -21.23 -19.07
CA SER A 127 2.31 -20.73 -18.00
C SER A 127 3.21 -19.52 -18.33
N ALA A 128 3.16 -18.47 -17.50
CA ALA A 128 4.24 -17.54 -17.08
C ALA A 128 3.80 -16.67 -15.85
N ALA A 129 4.60 -16.59 -14.78
CA ALA A 129 4.19 -16.07 -13.45
C ALA A 129 4.68 -14.63 -13.14
N HIS A 130 3.76 -13.77 -12.69
CA HIS A 130 4.08 -12.36 -12.37
C HIS A 130 3.40 -11.87 -11.07
N VAL A 131 4.12 -11.10 -10.26
CA VAL A 131 3.60 -10.33 -9.11
C VAL A 131 3.67 -8.85 -9.46
N CYS A 132 2.52 -8.22 -9.72
CA CYS A 132 2.45 -6.88 -10.29
C CYS A 132 2.84 -5.72 -9.35
N SER A 133 3.39 -4.67 -9.99
CA SER A 133 4.13 -3.53 -9.43
C SER A 133 3.39 -2.17 -9.54
N ASN A 134 2.06 -2.09 -9.50
CA ASN A 134 1.35 -0.84 -9.89
C ASN A 134 0.71 0.02 -8.78
N ASP A 135 0.82 -0.32 -7.49
CA ASP A 135 0.08 0.38 -6.43
C ASP A 135 0.60 1.82 -6.12
N ALA A 136 1.88 2.10 -6.40
CA ALA A 136 2.54 3.32 -5.94
C ALA A 136 1.95 4.67 -6.43
N ARG A 137 1.41 4.69 -7.66
CA ARG A 137 1.05 5.95 -8.36
C ARG A 137 -0.29 6.53 -7.95
N VAL A 138 -1.24 5.66 -7.61
CA VAL A 138 -2.59 6.07 -7.23
C VAL A 138 -2.55 6.75 -5.86
N ARG A 139 -1.88 6.12 -4.90
CA ARG A 139 -1.86 6.55 -3.48
C ARG A 139 -1.16 7.87 -3.21
N THR A 140 -0.22 8.28 -4.08
CA THR A 140 0.58 9.49 -3.89
C THR A 140 0.19 10.56 -4.91
N HIS A 141 0.59 10.40 -6.18
CA HIS A 141 0.38 11.39 -7.22
C HIS A 141 -1.09 11.78 -7.40
N ALA A 142 -1.96 10.81 -7.68
CA ALA A 142 -3.35 11.09 -8.02
C ALA A 142 -4.16 11.58 -6.81
N CYS A 143 -3.96 10.98 -5.64
CA CYS A 143 -4.66 11.39 -4.41
C CYS A 143 -4.24 12.76 -3.89
N MET A 144 -3.02 13.23 -4.16
CA MET A 144 -2.56 14.54 -3.72
C MET A 144 -3.12 15.72 -4.54
N GLU A 145 -3.38 15.52 -5.83
CA GLU A 145 -3.81 16.60 -6.74
C GLU A 145 -5.11 17.34 -6.28
N PRO A 146 -6.17 16.66 -5.82
CA PRO A 146 -7.36 17.32 -5.27
C PRO A 146 -7.08 18.23 -4.05
N PHE A 147 -6.18 17.81 -3.15
CA PHE A 147 -5.83 18.61 -1.97
C PHE A 147 -5.10 19.89 -2.37
N ILE A 148 -4.20 19.79 -3.36
CA ILE A 148 -3.46 20.94 -3.89
C ILE A 148 -4.41 21.93 -4.55
N LEU A 149 -5.29 21.46 -5.43
CA LEU A 149 -6.28 22.31 -6.08
C LEU A 149 -7.19 23.00 -5.06
N THR A 150 -7.63 22.28 -4.03
CA THR A 150 -8.49 22.83 -2.98
C THR A 150 -7.74 23.88 -2.15
N ALA A 151 -6.50 23.61 -1.75
CA ALA A 151 -5.70 24.57 -0.99
C ALA A 151 -5.51 25.89 -1.75
N HIS A 152 -5.16 25.86 -3.03
CA HIS A 152 -5.02 27.08 -3.84
C HIS A 152 -6.35 27.81 -4.10
N ARG A 153 -7.48 27.09 -4.10
CA ARG A 153 -8.80 27.67 -4.39
C ARG A 153 -9.51 28.24 -3.16
N GLN A 154 -9.29 27.62 -2.00
CA GLN A 154 -10.06 27.90 -0.78
C GLN A 154 -9.24 28.54 0.33
N LEU A 155 -7.90 28.43 0.29
CA LEU A 155 -7.04 29.04 1.30
C LEU A 155 -6.28 30.21 0.69
N SER A 156 -6.32 31.36 1.38
CA SER A 156 -5.46 32.50 1.04
C SER A 156 -3.99 32.10 1.13
N ALA A 157 -3.13 32.68 0.30
CA ALA A 157 -1.68 32.51 0.40
C ALA A 157 -1.11 32.93 1.78
N MET A 158 -1.86 33.75 2.53
CA MET A 158 -1.51 34.14 3.90
C MET A 158 -2.05 33.19 4.98
N HIS A 159 -2.92 32.24 4.61
CA HIS A 159 -3.52 31.29 5.54
C HIS A 159 -2.44 30.37 6.15
N PRO A 160 -2.42 30.16 7.48
CA PRO A 160 -1.41 29.33 8.13
C PRO A 160 -1.33 27.91 7.55
N ILE A 161 -2.47 27.24 7.34
CA ILE A 161 -2.50 25.91 6.70
C ILE A 161 -1.97 25.95 5.25
N TYR A 162 -2.26 26.99 4.48
CA TYR A 162 -1.69 27.10 3.14
C TYR A 162 -0.17 27.16 3.21
N LYS A 163 0.39 28.03 4.07
CA LYS A 163 1.84 28.16 4.27
C LYS A 163 2.49 26.87 4.75
N LEU A 164 1.77 26.11 5.59
CA LEU A 164 2.20 24.81 6.08
C LEU A 164 2.35 23.80 4.94
N LEU A 165 1.37 23.76 4.05
CA LEU A 165 1.28 22.75 3.00
C LEU A 165 2.02 23.12 1.72
N ASP A 166 2.16 24.41 1.39
CA ASP A 166 2.73 24.91 0.12
C ASP A 166 4.06 24.24 -0.28
N PRO A 167 5.05 24.04 0.62
CA PRO A 167 6.28 23.33 0.27
C PRO A 167 6.06 21.88 -0.20
N HIS A 168 5.01 21.23 0.29
CA HIS A 168 4.63 19.84 -0.01
C HIS A 168 3.76 19.71 -1.27
N MET A 169 3.35 20.82 -1.87
CA MET A 169 2.56 20.85 -3.11
C MET A 169 3.44 21.05 -4.36
N ARG A 170 4.73 21.35 -4.14
CA ARG A 170 5.67 21.77 -5.17
C ARG A 170 5.79 20.71 -6.27
N TYR A 171 5.59 21.15 -7.51
CA TYR A 171 5.71 20.36 -8.75
C TYR A 171 4.71 19.21 -8.95
N THR A 172 3.87 18.85 -7.97
CA THR A 172 2.92 17.73 -8.11
C THR A 172 1.95 17.92 -9.27
N LEU A 173 1.38 19.11 -9.46
CA LEU A 173 0.46 19.39 -10.58
C LEU A 173 1.17 19.29 -11.94
N GLU A 174 2.41 19.78 -12.01
CA GLU A 174 3.21 19.76 -13.24
C GLU A 174 3.56 18.32 -13.65
N ILE A 175 4.08 17.53 -12.71
CA ILE A 175 4.44 16.13 -13.00
C ILE A 175 3.20 15.28 -13.31
N ASN A 176 2.07 15.52 -12.64
CA ASN A 176 0.82 14.81 -12.94
C ASN A 176 0.28 15.18 -14.32
N ALA A 177 0.37 16.45 -14.74
CA ALA A 177 -0.01 16.86 -16.08
C ALA A 177 0.89 16.20 -17.15
N LEU A 178 2.20 16.12 -16.90
CA LEU A 178 3.12 15.39 -17.76
C LEU A 178 2.82 13.89 -17.81
N ALA A 179 2.47 13.28 -16.67
CA ALA A 179 2.08 11.87 -16.61
C ALA A 179 0.81 11.61 -17.43
N ARG A 180 -0.24 12.44 -17.30
CA ARG A 180 -1.43 12.34 -18.14
C ARG A 180 -1.13 12.43 -19.63
N LYS A 181 -0.15 13.26 -20.01
CA LYS A 181 0.23 13.46 -21.41
C LYS A 181 1.06 12.32 -21.98
N ASN A 182 2.03 11.83 -21.22
CA ASN A 182 3.12 11.00 -21.76
C ASN A 182 3.14 9.56 -21.22
N LEU A 183 2.32 9.24 -20.22
CA LEU A 183 2.52 8.04 -19.41
C LEU A 183 1.24 7.27 -19.07
N ILE A 184 0.12 7.97 -18.85
CA ILE A 184 -1.20 7.37 -18.56
C ILE A 184 -2.28 7.88 -19.53
N ASN A 185 -1.89 8.22 -20.76
CA ASN A 185 -2.80 8.54 -21.86
C ASN A 185 -3.56 7.28 -22.35
N ALA A 186 -4.47 7.39 -23.32
CA ALA A 186 -5.44 6.35 -23.70
C ALA A 186 -4.89 4.95 -24.07
N ASP A 187 -3.58 4.81 -24.24
CA ASP A 187 -2.86 3.53 -24.40
C ASP A 187 -2.30 2.97 -23.06
N GLY A 188 -2.64 3.60 -21.93
CA GLY A 188 -2.14 3.34 -20.58
C GLY A 188 -3.05 2.43 -19.74
N VAL A 189 -2.46 1.75 -18.75
CA VAL A 189 -3.01 0.55 -18.09
C VAL A 189 -3.79 0.84 -16.79
N ILE A 190 -4.03 2.09 -16.41
CA ILE A 190 -4.63 2.40 -15.09
C ILE A 190 -6.16 2.52 -15.19
N ASP A 191 -6.87 1.53 -14.65
CA ASP A 191 -8.33 1.52 -14.53
C ASP A 191 -8.80 2.20 -13.22
N ALA A 192 -9.92 2.94 -13.29
CA ALA A 192 -10.55 3.65 -12.17
C ALA A 192 -11.02 2.73 -11.03
N SER A 193 -11.13 1.42 -11.28
CA SER A 193 -11.43 0.40 -10.27
C SER A 193 -10.48 0.44 -9.05
N MET A 194 -9.21 0.83 -9.26
CA MET A 194 -8.18 0.90 -8.21
C MET A 194 -8.48 1.98 -7.15
N PHE A 195 -9.38 2.94 -7.43
CA PHE A 195 -9.81 3.97 -6.46
C PHE A 195 -10.94 3.51 -5.55
N LYS A 196 -11.66 2.44 -5.88
CA LYS A 196 -12.91 2.07 -5.16
C LYS A 196 -12.67 1.65 -3.71
N SER A 197 -11.46 1.19 -3.37
CA SER A 197 -11.08 0.78 -2.02
C SER A 197 -10.26 1.84 -1.26
N TRP A 198 -9.90 2.95 -1.90
CA TRP A 198 -9.06 3.98 -1.30
C TRP A 198 -9.80 4.74 -0.20
N ARG A 199 -9.12 4.98 0.93
CA ARG A 199 -9.70 5.57 2.14
C ARG A 199 -8.68 6.46 2.83
N PHE A 200 -8.88 7.77 2.76
CA PHE A 200 -7.97 8.76 3.35
C PHE A 200 -7.66 8.49 4.83
N ASP A 201 -8.66 8.10 5.63
CA ASP A 201 -8.52 7.76 7.05
C ASP A 201 -7.60 6.55 7.31
N LYS A 202 -7.24 5.81 6.27
CA LYS A 202 -6.36 4.63 6.30
C LYS A 202 -5.03 4.84 5.59
N GLU A 203 -4.76 6.03 5.06
CA GLU A 203 -3.50 6.33 4.36
C GLU A 203 -2.41 6.89 5.31
N GLY A 204 -2.78 7.28 6.53
CA GLY A 204 -1.79 7.58 7.57
C GLY A 204 -1.07 6.31 8.01
N LEU A 205 0.25 6.36 8.20
CA LEU A 205 1.07 5.16 8.40
C LEU A 205 0.60 4.26 9.56
N PRO A 206 0.31 4.78 10.78
CA PRO A 206 -0.29 4.00 11.85
C PRO A 206 -1.57 3.25 11.47
N ALA A 207 -2.48 3.95 10.79
CA ALA A 207 -3.77 3.39 10.41
C ALA A 207 -3.64 2.34 9.29
N ASP A 208 -2.69 2.54 8.37
CA ASP A 208 -2.32 1.57 7.34
C ASP A 208 -1.75 0.29 7.96
N LEU A 209 -0.77 0.40 8.86
CA LEU A 209 -0.13 -0.76 9.50
C LEU A 209 -1.13 -1.60 10.31
N ILE A 210 -2.04 -0.95 11.04
CA ILE A 210 -3.12 -1.65 11.76
C ILE A 210 -4.08 -2.31 10.78
N ARG A 211 -4.54 -1.59 9.75
CA ARG A 211 -5.49 -2.11 8.75
C ARG A 211 -4.94 -3.37 8.08
N ARG A 212 -3.65 -3.36 7.73
CA ARG A 212 -2.98 -4.49 7.08
C ARG A 212 -2.67 -5.64 8.04
N GLY A 213 -2.94 -5.50 9.34
CA GLY A 213 -2.58 -6.53 10.32
C GLY A 213 -1.08 -6.70 10.48
N ILE A 214 -0.32 -5.61 10.31
CA ILE A 214 1.14 -5.54 10.52
C ILE A 214 1.47 -5.00 11.90
N ALA A 215 0.56 -4.23 12.50
CA ALA A 215 0.72 -3.68 13.83
C ALA A 215 -0.57 -3.79 14.63
N VAL A 216 -0.43 -3.77 15.96
CA VAL A 216 -1.56 -3.64 16.89
C VAL A 216 -1.37 -2.39 17.76
N PRO A 217 -2.46 -1.73 18.19
CA PRO A 217 -2.36 -0.65 19.17
C PRO A 217 -1.70 -1.13 20.46
N ASP A 218 -0.68 -0.41 20.90
CA ASP A 218 0.03 -0.65 22.16
C ASP A 218 0.44 0.69 22.77
N PRO A 219 -0.34 1.23 23.74
CA PRO A 219 -0.05 2.50 24.38
C PRO A 219 1.26 2.54 25.18
N THR A 220 1.91 1.39 25.39
CA THR A 220 3.21 1.33 26.08
C THR A 220 4.39 1.63 25.15
N GLN A 221 4.17 1.59 23.84
CA GLN A 221 5.19 1.89 22.83
C GLN A 221 5.22 3.40 22.52
N PRO A 222 6.38 3.96 22.12
CA PRO A 222 6.52 5.38 21.82
C PRO A 222 5.51 5.91 20.78
N ASP A 223 5.27 5.14 19.73
CA ASP A 223 4.35 5.49 18.64
C ASP A 223 2.92 4.95 18.86
N GLY A 224 2.64 4.40 20.05
CA GLY A 224 1.33 3.82 20.39
C GLY A 224 1.00 2.52 19.65
N LEU A 225 1.99 1.89 19.01
CA LEU A 225 1.85 0.69 18.18
C LEU A 225 2.93 -0.33 18.51
N LYS A 226 2.56 -1.61 18.45
CA LYS A 226 3.49 -2.74 18.40
C LYS A 226 3.46 -3.36 17.01
N LEU A 227 4.61 -3.37 16.34
CA LEU A 227 4.78 -4.12 15.09
C LEU A 227 4.75 -5.63 15.35
N LEU A 228 4.09 -6.37 14.47
CA LEU A 228 4.03 -7.84 14.50
C LEU A 228 5.20 -8.47 13.74
N ILE A 229 5.81 -7.72 12.83
CA ILE A 229 7.13 -7.99 12.26
C ILE A 229 8.07 -6.94 12.84
N GLU A 230 8.90 -7.34 13.80
CA GLU A 230 9.79 -6.39 14.52
C GLU A 230 10.80 -5.74 13.57
N ASP A 231 11.41 -6.52 12.68
CA ASP A 231 12.37 -6.04 11.67
C ASP A 231 11.67 -5.75 10.34
N TYR A 232 10.79 -4.74 10.34
CA TYR A 232 10.13 -4.21 9.14
C TYR A 232 10.66 -2.80 8.87
N PRO A 233 11.73 -2.64 8.06
CA PRO A 233 12.46 -1.38 7.92
C PRO A 233 11.58 -0.19 7.49
N TYR A 234 10.71 -0.38 6.49
CA TYR A 234 9.79 0.68 6.05
C TYR A 234 8.87 1.15 7.18
N ALA A 235 8.32 0.23 7.98
CA ALA A 235 7.41 0.58 9.06
C ALA A 235 8.17 1.25 10.22
N ALA A 236 9.30 0.67 10.63
CA ALA A 236 10.13 1.20 11.72
C ALA A 236 10.64 2.62 11.41
N ASP A 237 11.27 2.83 10.26
CA ASP A 237 11.78 4.15 9.87
C ASP A 237 10.64 5.12 9.54
N GLY A 238 9.57 4.61 8.93
CA GLY A 238 8.39 5.40 8.61
C GLY A 238 7.73 5.98 9.85
N LEU A 239 7.63 5.22 10.95
CA LEU A 239 7.05 5.69 12.21
C LEU A 239 7.86 6.82 12.83
N LEU A 240 9.20 6.77 12.75
CA LEU A 240 10.05 7.87 13.21
C LEU A 240 9.78 9.17 12.44
N ILE A 241 9.62 9.07 11.11
CA ILE A 241 9.32 10.24 10.27
C ILE A 241 7.88 10.72 10.51
N TRP A 242 6.92 9.80 10.61
CA TRP A 242 5.52 10.12 10.91
C TRP A 242 5.39 10.92 12.21
N SER A 243 6.03 10.44 13.29
CA SER A 243 6.01 11.09 14.60
C SER A 243 6.67 12.47 14.56
N ALA A 244 7.78 12.62 13.81
CA ALA A 244 8.42 13.92 13.63
C ALA A 244 7.54 14.94 12.87
N ILE A 245 6.82 14.50 11.83
CA ILE A 245 5.86 15.36 11.12
C ILE A 245 4.70 15.72 12.06
N GLU A 246 4.18 14.76 12.81
CA GLU A 246 3.07 14.97 13.75
C GLU A 246 3.42 16.03 14.79
N ASP A 247 4.60 15.92 15.42
CA ASP A 247 5.09 16.86 16.41
C ASP A 247 5.22 18.28 15.85
N TRP A 248 5.72 18.40 14.61
CA TRP A 248 5.82 19.66 13.91
C TRP A 248 4.44 20.26 13.59
N VAL A 249 3.50 19.47 13.03
CA VAL A 249 2.13 19.92 12.70
C VAL A 249 1.44 20.38 13.97
N ARG A 250 1.50 19.57 15.03
CA ARG A 250 0.89 19.85 16.32
C ARG A 250 1.45 21.13 16.93
N THR A 251 2.76 21.33 16.86
CA THR A 251 3.41 22.56 17.35
C THR A 251 2.98 23.79 16.54
N TYR A 252 2.90 23.68 15.21
CA TYR A 252 2.47 24.77 14.35
C TYR A 252 1.00 25.16 14.58
N LEU A 253 0.11 24.18 14.73
CA LEU A 253 -1.33 24.42 14.89
C LEU A 253 -1.70 25.01 16.25
N LYS A 254 -0.90 24.83 17.31
CA LYS A 254 -1.19 25.42 18.64
C LYS A 254 -1.51 26.91 18.58
N SER A 255 -0.89 27.64 17.65
CA SER A 255 -1.10 29.08 17.46
C SER A 255 -2.30 29.46 16.59
N TRP A 256 -2.94 28.50 15.91
CA TRP A 256 -3.96 28.75 14.88
C TRP A 256 -5.15 27.79 14.93
N HIS A 257 -5.26 27.01 16.01
CA HIS A 257 -6.22 25.91 16.15
C HIS A 257 -7.67 26.41 16.05
N ASN A 258 -7.98 27.49 16.77
CA ASN A 258 -9.32 28.06 16.79
C ASN A 258 -9.73 28.63 15.43
N GLU A 259 -8.85 29.39 14.79
CA GLU A 259 -9.07 29.98 13.46
C GLU A 259 -9.24 28.89 12.39
N SER A 260 -8.41 27.84 12.45
CA SER A 260 -8.41 26.76 11.47
C SER A 260 -9.71 25.93 11.49
N ILE A 261 -10.31 25.73 12.66
CA ILE A 261 -11.55 24.96 12.81
C ILE A 261 -12.79 25.86 12.63
N ASN A 262 -12.80 27.05 13.23
CA ASN A 262 -14.03 27.85 13.35
C ASN A 262 -14.20 28.94 12.30
N VAL A 263 -13.17 29.27 11.51
CA VAL A 263 -13.24 30.37 10.53
C VAL A 263 -13.14 29.87 9.08
N GLY A 264 -12.39 28.79 8.81
CA GLY A 264 -12.17 28.29 7.44
C GLY A 264 -13.42 27.74 6.76
N HIS A 265 -13.98 26.65 7.29
CA HIS A 265 -15.15 25.93 6.74
C HIS A 265 -16.14 25.49 7.82
N ALA A 266 -16.42 26.38 8.77
CA ALA A 266 -17.35 26.09 9.87
C ALA A 266 -18.78 25.76 9.40
N ASP A 267 -19.13 26.19 8.18
CA ASP A 267 -20.38 25.88 7.49
C ASP A 267 -20.53 24.40 7.13
N LEU A 268 -19.42 23.69 6.89
CA LEU A 268 -19.41 22.27 6.48
C LEU A 268 -19.25 21.29 7.67
N ARG A 269 -19.12 21.79 8.91
CA ARG A 269 -18.77 20.96 10.08
C ARG A 269 -19.80 19.88 10.47
N GLN A 270 -21.00 19.95 9.92
CA GLN A 270 -22.10 18.99 10.20
C GLN A 270 -22.34 18.02 9.02
N GLU A 271 -21.55 18.13 7.95
CA GLU A 271 -21.71 17.29 6.77
C GLU A 271 -21.19 15.88 7.05
N SER A 272 -21.99 14.86 6.70
CA SER A 272 -21.67 13.44 6.95
C SER A 272 -20.39 12.92 6.28
N TRP A 273 -19.91 13.61 5.24
CA TRP A 273 -18.71 13.30 4.47
C TRP A 273 -17.50 14.17 4.88
N TRP A 274 -17.70 15.16 5.74
CA TRP A 274 -16.63 15.99 6.28
C TRP A 274 -16.02 15.30 7.51
N PRO A 275 -14.69 15.28 7.68
CA PRO A 275 -14.08 14.83 8.93
C PRO A 275 -14.70 15.63 10.07
N THR A 276 -15.11 14.96 11.14
CA THR A 276 -15.91 15.59 12.20
C THR A 276 -15.20 16.79 12.86
N LEU A 277 -13.86 16.88 12.72
CA LEU A 277 -12.99 17.95 13.24
C LEU A 277 -13.38 18.32 14.68
N THR A 278 -13.68 17.30 15.48
CA THR A 278 -14.21 17.42 16.84
C THR A 278 -13.20 18.08 17.77
N ASN A 279 -11.91 17.88 17.50
CA ASN A 279 -10.82 18.41 18.29
C ASN A 279 -9.58 18.64 17.40
N GLY A 280 -8.50 19.18 17.97
CA GLY A 280 -7.27 19.50 17.23
C GLY A 280 -6.54 18.30 16.66
N ASP A 281 -6.71 17.12 17.25
CA ASP A 281 -6.05 15.90 16.79
C ASP A 281 -6.59 15.45 15.43
N ASP A 282 -7.87 15.72 15.14
CA ASP A 282 -8.45 15.44 13.82
C ASP A 282 -7.76 16.25 12.71
N LEU A 283 -7.51 17.54 12.97
CA LEU A 283 -6.81 18.41 12.02
C LEU A 283 -5.32 18.05 11.92
N VAL A 284 -4.68 17.72 13.04
CA VAL A 284 -3.30 17.23 13.06
C VAL A 284 -3.19 15.97 12.19
N PHE A 285 -4.08 15.00 12.37
CA PHE A 285 -4.07 13.75 11.60
C PHE A 285 -4.24 13.99 10.10
N ILE A 286 -5.18 14.85 9.69
CA ILE A 286 -5.40 15.19 8.27
C ILE A 286 -4.15 15.81 7.66
N LEU A 287 -3.59 16.84 8.31
CA LEU A 287 -2.42 17.55 7.77
C LEU A 287 -1.18 16.67 7.79
N ASN A 288 -0.99 15.88 8.85
CA ASN A 288 0.08 14.90 8.95
C ASN A 288 0.00 13.87 7.81
N THR A 289 -1.20 13.33 7.55
CA THR A 289 -1.43 12.39 6.45
C THR A 289 -1.10 13.01 5.09
N ILE A 290 -1.55 14.24 4.81
CA ILE A 290 -1.25 14.92 3.54
C ILE A 290 0.26 15.11 3.37
N ILE A 291 0.96 15.53 4.41
CA ILE A 291 2.41 15.78 4.37
C ILE A 291 3.18 14.46 4.25
N TRP A 292 2.78 13.43 4.99
CA TRP A 292 3.30 12.07 4.87
C TRP A 292 3.20 11.55 3.43
N LEU A 293 2.01 11.65 2.82
CA LEU A 293 1.76 11.22 1.44
C LEU A 293 2.60 11.96 0.42
N ALA A 294 2.77 13.28 0.60
CA ALA A 294 3.54 14.14 -0.29
C ALA A 294 5.06 13.99 -0.14
N SER A 295 5.54 13.41 0.96
CA SER A 295 6.97 13.34 1.30
C SER A 295 7.44 11.90 1.46
N ALA A 296 7.41 11.36 2.67
CA ALA A 296 8.01 10.09 3.02
C ALA A 296 7.36 8.90 2.29
N GLN A 297 6.03 8.87 2.17
CA GLN A 297 5.34 7.83 1.41
C GLN A 297 5.74 7.82 -0.06
N HIS A 298 5.74 9.01 -0.69
CA HIS A 298 6.17 9.17 -2.08
C HIS A 298 7.62 8.73 -2.25
N ALA A 299 8.50 9.18 -1.36
CA ALA A 299 9.91 8.83 -1.39
C ALA A 299 10.13 7.31 -1.33
N ALA A 300 9.48 6.63 -0.37
CA ALA A 300 9.60 5.19 -0.17
C ALA A 300 9.15 4.39 -1.41
N LEU A 301 8.10 4.84 -2.10
CA LEU A 301 7.54 4.16 -3.27
C LEU A 301 8.19 4.59 -4.60
N ASN A 302 8.94 5.68 -4.61
CA ASN A 302 9.46 6.28 -5.83
C ASN A 302 10.96 6.05 -6.02
N PHE A 303 11.79 6.39 -5.02
CA PHE A 303 13.24 6.43 -5.21
C PHE A 303 13.89 5.04 -5.26
N GLY A 304 13.19 4.00 -4.82
CA GLY A 304 13.61 2.60 -4.97
C GLY A 304 13.43 2.01 -6.38
N GLN A 305 12.68 2.66 -7.27
CA GLN A 305 12.33 2.09 -8.59
C GLN A 305 13.56 1.73 -9.42
N CYS A 306 14.55 2.60 -9.53
CA CYS A 306 15.78 2.32 -10.26
C CYS A 306 16.75 1.39 -9.51
N PRO A 307 17.03 1.60 -8.19
CA PRO A 307 17.89 0.68 -7.44
C PRO A 307 17.49 -0.79 -7.51
N TYR A 308 16.20 -1.10 -7.37
CA TYR A 308 15.71 -2.48 -7.42
C TYR A 308 15.27 -2.92 -8.84
N GLY A 309 14.67 -2.02 -9.61
CA GLY A 309 14.14 -2.33 -10.95
C GLY A 309 15.13 -2.15 -12.10
N GLY A 310 16.31 -1.58 -11.85
CA GLY A 310 17.35 -1.40 -12.86
C GLY A 310 17.93 -2.73 -13.38
N TYR A 311 17.79 -3.80 -12.60
CA TYR A 311 18.06 -5.16 -13.05
C TYR A 311 16.74 -5.88 -13.34
N VAL A 312 16.40 -5.97 -14.64
CA VAL A 312 15.08 -6.43 -15.11
C VAL A 312 14.63 -7.76 -14.49
N PRO A 313 15.46 -8.80 -14.32
CA PRO A 313 15.01 -10.04 -13.70
C PRO A 313 14.56 -9.91 -12.24
N ASN A 314 15.06 -8.91 -11.50
CA ASN A 314 14.60 -8.64 -10.13
C ASN A 314 13.22 -7.99 -10.09
N ARG A 315 12.83 -7.25 -11.15
CA ARG A 315 11.53 -6.61 -11.25
C ARG A 315 11.06 -6.54 -12.72
N PRO A 316 10.65 -7.68 -13.31
CA PRO A 316 10.25 -7.72 -14.71
C PRO A 316 8.99 -6.86 -14.91
N PRO A 317 8.93 -6.02 -15.96
CA PRO A 317 7.76 -5.16 -16.18
C PRO A 317 6.56 -5.94 -16.76
N PHE A 318 6.81 -6.99 -17.55
CA PHE A 318 5.81 -7.90 -18.13
C PHE A 318 6.47 -9.27 -18.42
N ASP A 319 5.66 -10.33 -18.51
CA ASP A 319 6.13 -11.64 -18.97
C ASP A 319 5.83 -11.84 -20.46
N GLU A 320 6.85 -12.26 -21.20
CA GLU A 320 6.72 -12.73 -22.58
C GLU A 320 6.93 -14.25 -22.64
N LYS A 321 6.15 -14.93 -23.48
CA LYS A 321 6.35 -16.35 -23.76
C LYS A 321 7.45 -16.47 -24.82
N TRP A 322 8.52 -17.20 -24.51
CA TRP A 322 9.49 -17.66 -25.49
C TRP A 322 8.94 -18.85 -26.28
#